data_AF-F8NN25-F1
#
_entry.id   AF-F8NN25-F1
#
_cell.length_a   1.000
_cell.length_b   1.000
_cell.length_c   1.000
_cell.angle_alpha   90.00
_cell.angle_beta   90.00
_cell.angle_gamma   90.00
#
_symmetry.space_group_name_H-M   'P 1'
#
loop_
_entity.id
_entity.type
_entity.pdbx_description
1 polymer ?
#
loop_
_entity_poly.entity_id
_entity_poly.type
_entity_poly.pdbx_seq_one_letter_code
_entity_poly.pdbx_strand_id
1 'polypeptide(L)'
;MLENIQVQAESRESILKWISKEYFDMNGSYIETLDEPPTALQFSRLAHISRPVIIKGFEVPALKRWTDKYILERMQQRSISVAVTPNGAADAVTRGSDGELYFAEPHVEQMTMGSFLSKLTPTAQESTAMPDEVYYLQSQNGNLYSNSFFDHSDEDTSEFESLRPDVPSDISWCSEAFDRAPDAVNLWIGNSTSVTSIHSDPYENIYTVIRGAKHFTLLPPTEGWCTQERSYPHARYTRPTSGPGLVLTPSSANTPHVRWSSITDPHLPNTLPPDAHPLEVTLHAGDTLYLPVGWWHHVRQSDTTIALNWWYDAEFRGMNWVWMNMLRGLGTDAPAQGEEGEKFDNE
;
A
#
# COMPACT_ATOMS: atom_id res chain seq x y z
N MET A 1 8.37 29.70 25.23
CA MET A 1 8.96 28.70 24.32
C MET A 1 7.88 27.78 23.77
N LEU A 2 7.03 27.19 24.63
CA LEU A 2 5.85 26.39 24.23
C LEU A 2 4.85 27.19 23.36
N GLU A 3 4.48 28.42 23.75
CA GLU A 3 3.59 29.29 22.94
C GLU A 3 4.15 29.57 21.53
N ASN A 4 5.46 29.80 21.39
CA ASN A 4 6.08 30.05 20.08
C ASN A 4 6.09 28.81 19.18
N ILE A 5 6.19 27.61 19.76
CA ILE A 5 6.14 26.34 19.02
C ILE A 5 4.72 26.08 18.52
N GLN A 6 3.71 26.37 19.36
CA GLN A 6 2.31 26.17 19.02
C GLN A 6 1.84 27.13 17.91
N VAL A 7 2.21 28.40 17.99
CA VAL A 7 1.93 29.40 16.93
C VAL A 7 2.61 29.01 15.59
N GLN A 8 3.82 28.45 15.63
CA GLN A 8 4.50 27.96 14.43
C GLN A 8 3.82 26.72 13.81
N ALA A 9 3.32 25.80 14.64
CA ALA A 9 2.60 24.61 14.18
C ALA A 9 1.24 24.96 13.54
N GLU A 10 0.47 25.85 14.18
CA GLU A 10 -0.81 26.37 13.64
C GLU A 10 -0.61 27.13 12.33
N SER A 11 0.48 27.91 12.23
CA SER A 11 0.86 28.57 10.98
C SER A 11 1.20 27.58 9.87
N ARG A 12 1.87 26.45 10.18
CA ARG A 12 2.23 25.44 9.16
C ARG A 12 1.00 24.66 8.69
N GLU A 13 0.13 24.24 9.61
CA GLU A 13 -1.11 23.54 9.24
C GLU A 13 -1.96 24.37 8.29
N SER A 14 -2.11 25.67 8.59
CA SER A 14 -2.85 26.62 7.75
C SER A 14 -2.26 26.72 6.33
N ILE A 15 -0.93 26.73 6.22
CA ILE A 15 -0.24 26.72 4.91
C ILE A 15 -0.49 25.41 4.16
N LEU A 16 -0.41 24.26 4.84
CA LEU A 16 -0.65 22.96 4.20
C LEU A 16 -2.09 22.82 3.71
N LYS A 17 -3.07 23.25 4.52
CA LYS A 17 -4.48 23.31 4.13
C LYS A 17 -4.69 24.22 2.91
N TRP A 18 -4.06 25.39 2.89
CA TRP A 18 -4.12 26.29 1.74
C TRP A 18 -3.52 25.64 0.49
N ILE A 19 -2.33 25.02 0.58
CA ILE A 19 -1.70 24.30 -0.55
C ILE A 19 -2.62 23.18 -1.05
N SER A 20 -3.21 22.40 -0.14
CA SER A 20 -4.13 21.33 -0.51
C SER A 20 -5.35 21.86 -1.25
N LYS A 21 -5.94 22.95 -0.76
CA LYS A 21 -7.06 23.62 -1.42
C LYS A 21 -6.69 24.14 -2.81
N GLU A 22 -5.57 24.83 -2.96
CA GLU A 22 -5.11 25.32 -4.27
C GLU A 22 -4.86 24.18 -5.25
N TYR A 23 -4.28 23.08 -4.77
CA TYR A 23 -4.11 21.87 -5.56
C TYR A 23 -5.47 21.36 -6.03
N PHE A 24 -6.44 21.17 -5.13
CA PHE A 24 -7.78 20.68 -5.47
C PHE A 24 -8.54 21.62 -6.41
N ASP A 25 -8.53 22.93 -6.17
CA ASP A 25 -9.22 23.93 -7.00
C ASP A 25 -8.73 23.88 -8.46
N MET A 26 -7.44 23.61 -8.67
CA MET A 26 -6.85 23.51 -10.01
C MET A 26 -7.07 22.13 -10.65
N ASN A 27 -7.02 21.06 -9.86
CA ASN A 27 -6.91 19.69 -10.35
C ASN A 27 -8.22 18.91 -10.32
N GLY A 28 -9.14 19.29 -9.43
CA GLY A 28 -10.39 18.61 -9.13
C GLY A 28 -10.22 17.14 -8.72
N SER A 29 -11.32 16.40 -8.80
CA SER A 29 -11.36 14.96 -8.51
C SER A 29 -11.23 14.05 -9.73
N TYR A 30 -10.96 14.62 -10.90
CA TYR A 30 -10.84 13.87 -12.15
C TYR A 30 -9.56 13.02 -12.17
N ILE A 31 -9.68 11.80 -12.69
CA ILE A 31 -8.56 10.90 -12.95
C ILE A 31 -8.54 10.59 -14.44
N GLU A 32 -7.41 10.89 -15.07
CA GLU A 32 -7.22 10.65 -16.49
C GLU A 32 -7.22 9.15 -16.78
N THR A 33 -7.88 8.77 -17.87
CA THR A 33 -7.88 7.38 -18.37
C THR A 33 -7.36 7.36 -19.80
N LEU A 34 -6.34 6.55 -20.05
CA LEU A 34 -5.81 6.25 -21.37
C LEU A 34 -6.41 4.95 -21.89
N ASP A 35 -6.85 4.93 -23.14
CA ASP A 35 -7.41 3.72 -23.77
C ASP A 35 -6.34 2.67 -24.14
N GLU A 36 -5.08 3.10 -24.23
CA GLU A 36 -3.93 2.25 -24.58
C GLU A 36 -2.66 2.68 -23.80
N PRO A 37 -1.65 1.80 -23.70
CA PRO A 37 -0.39 2.14 -23.07
C PRO A 37 0.32 3.32 -23.76
N PRO A 38 0.86 4.29 -23.00
CA PRO A 38 1.54 5.46 -23.56
C PRO A 38 2.89 5.09 -24.18
N THR A 39 3.38 5.93 -25.08
CA THR A 39 4.81 5.97 -25.42
C THR A 39 5.64 6.48 -24.22
N ALA A 40 6.94 6.19 -24.20
CA ALA A 40 7.84 6.67 -23.15
C ALA A 40 7.82 8.19 -22.98
N LEU A 41 7.77 8.95 -24.08
CA LEU A 41 7.69 10.42 -24.02
C LEU A 41 6.35 10.91 -23.44
N GLN A 42 5.24 10.26 -23.78
CA GLN A 42 3.94 10.59 -23.19
C GLN A 42 3.94 10.27 -21.69
N PHE A 43 4.45 9.10 -21.31
CA PHE A 43 4.52 8.70 -19.91
C PHE A 43 5.43 9.60 -19.08
N SER A 44 6.60 10.00 -19.61
CA SER A 44 7.48 10.97 -18.96
C SER A 44 6.78 12.29 -18.62
N ARG A 45 5.86 12.76 -19.49
CA ARG A 45 5.03 13.95 -19.21
C ARG A 45 4.01 13.69 -18.11
N LEU A 46 3.38 12.51 -18.09
CA LEU A 46 2.43 12.13 -17.03
C LEU A 46 3.14 12.02 -15.68
N ALA A 47 4.32 11.40 -15.64
CA ALA A 47 5.15 11.30 -14.44
C ALA A 47 5.59 12.68 -13.94
N HIS A 48 5.94 13.60 -14.85
CA HIS A 48 6.25 14.99 -14.49
C HIS A 48 5.06 15.73 -13.87
N ILE A 49 3.83 15.46 -14.34
CA ILE A 49 2.60 16.01 -13.75
C ILE A 49 2.34 15.40 -12.35
N SER A 50 2.84 14.17 -12.11
CA SER A 50 2.73 13.46 -10.83
C SER A 50 1.27 13.32 -10.35
N ARG A 51 0.40 12.92 -11.28
CA ARG A 51 -1.01 12.60 -11.00
C ARG A 51 -1.34 11.15 -11.37
N PRO A 52 -2.26 10.49 -10.65
CA PRO A 52 -2.72 9.17 -10.97
C PRO A 52 -3.38 9.12 -12.34
N VAL A 53 -3.07 8.07 -13.10
CA VAL A 53 -3.63 7.81 -14.43
C VAL A 53 -4.02 6.35 -14.51
N ILE A 54 -5.23 6.09 -15.02
CA ILE A 54 -5.67 4.75 -15.36
C ILE A 54 -5.25 4.47 -16.80
N ILE A 55 -4.59 3.35 -17.04
CA ILE A 55 -4.08 2.92 -18.35
C ILE A 55 -4.80 1.62 -18.70
N LYS A 56 -5.54 1.62 -19.80
CA LYS A 56 -6.19 0.44 -20.37
C LYS A 56 -5.29 -0.21 -21.41
N GLY A 57 -5.60 -1.45 -21.78
CA GLY A 57 -4.94 -2.16 -22.87
C GLY A 57 -3.49 -2.60 -22.58
N PHE A 58 -3.02 -2.50 -21.34
CA PHE A 58 -1.73 -3.07 -20.95
C PHE A 58 -1.85 -4.59 -20.79
N GLU A 59 -1.31 -5.33 -21.76
CA GLU A 59 -1.43 -6.78 -21.82
C GLU A 59 -0.22 -7.48 -21.19
N VAL A 60 -0.48 -8.37 -20.23
CA VAL A 60 0.50 -9.33 -19.71
C VAL A 60 -0.02 -10.76 -19.86
N PRO A 61 0.84 -11.77 -20.14
CA PRO A 61 0.38 -13.16 -20.32
C PRO A 61 -0.44 -13.70 -19.14
N ALA A 62 -0.14 -13.27 -17.92
CA ALA A 62 -0.87 -13.60 -16.71
C ALA A 62 -2.39 -13.37 -16.81
N LEU A 63 -2.84 -12.29 -17.46
CA LEU A 63 -4.27 -11.97 -17.65
C LEU A 63 -5.07 -13.11 -18.29
N LYS A 64 -4.43 -13.89 -19.17
CA LYS A 64 -5.07 -14.97 -19.93
C LYS A 64 -4.87 -16.34 -19.29
N ARG A 65 -3.87 -16.49 -18.42
CA ARG A 65 -3.40 -17.80 -17.94
C ARG A 65 -3.75 -18.08 -16.48
N TRP A 66 -3.78 -17.05 -15.63
CA TRP A 66 -3.79 -17.19 -14.17
C TRP A 66 -5.17 -17.54 -13.58
N THR A 67 -5.65 -18.72 -13.94
CA THR A 67 -6.69 -19.46 -13.22
C THR A 67 -6.10 -20.16 -12.01
N ASP A 68 -6.92 -20.52 -11.02
CA ASP A 68 -6.45 -21.27 -9.85
C ASP A 68 -5.79 -22.58 -10.26
N LYS A 69 -6.40 -23.31 -11.20
CA LYS A 69 -5.82 -24.55 -11.75
C LYS A 69 -4.41 -24.33 -12.29
N TYR A 70 -4.23 -23.31 -13.13
CA TYR A 70 -2.93 -23.01 -13.73
C TYR A 70 -1.89 -22.64 -12.67
N ILE A 71 -2.23 -21.75 -11.75
CA ILE A 71 -1.34 -21.33 -10.67
C ILE A 71 -0.93 -22.54 -9.81
N LEU A 72 -1.88 -23.42 -9.45
CA LEU A 72 -1.60 -24.62 -8.67
C LEU A 72 -0.70 -25.61 -9.42
N GLU A 73 -0.91 -25.81 -10.72
CA GLU A 73 -0.06 -26.65 -11.57
C GLU A 73 1.38 -26.11 -11.68
N ARG A 74 1.55 -24.79 -11.78
CA ARG A 74 2.87 -24.13 -11.87
C ARG A 74 3.60 -24.06 -10.53
N MET A 75 2.88 -23.82 -9.44
CA MET A 75 3.48 -23.66 -8.10
C MET A 75 3.71 -25.00 -7.41
N GLN A 76 2.94 -26.04 -7.74
CA GLN A 76 3.06 -27.38 -7.16
C GLN A 76 3.12 -27.32 -5.62
N GLN A 77 4.17 -27.90 -5.02
CA GLN A 77 4.39 -27.94 -3.57
C GLN A 77 5.43 -26.89 -3.11
N ARG A 78 5.74 -25.86 -3.92
CA ARG A 78 6.61 -24.77 -3.46
C ARG A 78 5.98 -24.10 -2.24
N SER A 79 6.84 -23.83 -1.26
CA SER A 79 6.50 -23.00 -0.11
C SER A 79 6.52 -21.53 -0.51
N ILE A 80 5.53 -20.79 -0.03
CA ILE A 80 5.38 -19.35 -0.22
C ILE A 80 5.13 -18.67 1.13
N SER A 81 5.68 -17.47 1.29
CA SER A 81 5.44 -16.59 2.42
C SER A 81 4.11 -15.86 2.28
N VAL A 82 3.22 -16.06 3.25
CA VAL A 82 1.89 -15.43 3.31
C VAL A 82 1.75 -14.65 4.61
N ALA A 83 1.30 -13.40 4.53
CA ALA A 83 0.98 -12.59 5.70
C ALA A 83 -0.33 -13.05 6.33
N VAL A 84 -0.36 -13.15 7.66
CA VAL A 84 -1.49 -13.57 8.47
C VAL A 84 -1.74 -12.52 9.54
N THR A 85 -2.99 -12.06 9.62
CA THR A 85 -3.43 -11.05 10.59
C THR A 85 -4.77 -11.48 11.22
N PRO A 86 -5.10 -11.02 12.43
CA PRO A 86 -6.37 -11.36 13.06
C PRO A 86 -7.58 -10.62 12.46
N ASN A 87 -7.35 -9.57 11.69
CA ASN A 87 -8.39 -8.63 11.25
C ASN A 87 -8.24 -8.18 9.78
N GLY A 88 -7.21 -8.64 9.08
CA GLY A 88 -6.95 -8.26 7.69
C GLY A 88 -6.16 -6.97 7.49
N ALA A 89 -5.84 -6.24 8.56
CA ALA A 89 -5.04 -5.03 8.50
C ALA A 89 -3.57 -5.37 8.81
N ALA A 90 -2.80 -5.63 7.76
CA ALA A 90 -1.35 -5.71 7.87
C ALA A 90 -0.72 -4.32 7.75
N ASP A 91 0.43 -4.13 8.38
CA ASP A 91 1.20 -2.88 8.31
C ASP A 91 0.32 -1.67 8.68
N ALA A 92 -0.27 -1.74 9.89
CA ALA A 92 -1.28 -0.80 10.34
C ALA A 92 -1.08 -0.42 11.81
N VAL A 93 -1.53 0.79 12.17
CA VAL A 93 -1.53 1.24 13.57
C VAL A 93 -2.55 0.40 14.37
N THR A 94 -2.07 -0.28 15.39
CA THR A 94 -2.85 -1.24 16.20
C THR A 94 -2.60 -1.00 17.68
N ARG A 95 -3.67 -1.08 18.48
CA ARG A 95 -3.54 -1.02 19.94
C ARG A 95 -3.08 -2.34 20.54
N GLY A 96 -2.00 -2.30 21.31
CA GLY A 96 -1.51 -3.41 22.11
C GLY A 96 -2.38 -3.70 23.34
N SER A 97 -2.14 -4.86 23.97
CA SER A 97 -2.84 -5.24 25.21
C SER A 97 -2.48 -4.36 26.42
N ASP A 98 -1.37 -3.64 26.33
CA ASP A 98 -0.92 -2.63 27.28
C ASP A 98 -1.59 -1.25 27.09
N GLY A 99 -2.39 -1.10 26.03
CA GLY A 99 -3.09 0.14 25.70
C GLY A 99 -2.34 1.08 24.76
N GLU A 100 -1.07 0.81 24.47
CA GLU A 100 -0.23 1.62 23.58
C GLU A 100 -0.53 1.36 22.10
N LEU A 101 -0.23 2.33 21.24
CA LEU A 101 -0.35 2.19 19.78
C LEU A 101 0.99 1.78 19.15
N TYR A 102 0.95 0.74 18.33
CA TYR A 102 2.10 0.22 17.59
C TYR A 102 1.85 0.26 16.09
N PHE A 103 2.90 0.42 15.31
CA PHE A 103 2.88 -0.05 13.92
C PHE A 103 3.03 -1.58 13.96
N ALA A 104 2.00 -2.30 13.50
CA ALA A 104 1.92 -3.75 13.57
C ALA A 104 2.20 -4.41 12.22
N GLU A 105 3.35 -5.08 12.13
CA GLU A 105 3.63 -6.01 11.03
C GLU A 105 2.84 -7.31 11.18
N PRO A 106 2.45 -7.95 10.05
CA PRO A 106 1.75 -9.22 10.08
C PRO A 106 2.63 -10.38 10.58
N HIS A 107 1.99 -11.47 11.00
CA HIS A 107 2.68 -12.74 11.13
C HIS A 107 2.96 -13.29 9.72
N VAL A 108 4.09 -13.94 9.49
CA VAL A 108 4.39 -14.56 8.18
C VAL A 108 4.43 -16.07 8.35
N GLU A 109 3.60 -16.76 7.58
CA GLU A 109 3.55 -18.21 7.53
C GLU A 109 4.04 -18.74 6.18
N GLN A 110 4.75 -19.86 6.24
CA GLN A 110 5.15 -20.61 5.06
C GLN A 110 4.09 -21.67 4.75
N MET A 111 3.52 -21.64 3.55
CA MET A 111 2.51 -22.61 3.11
C MET A 111 2.57 -22.86 1.60
N THR A 112 1.85 -23.85 1.10
CA THR A 112 1.72 -24.05 -0.35
C THR A 112 0.65 -23.13 -0.93
N MET A 113 0.75 -22.81 -2.22
CA MET A 113 -0.27 -22.05 -2.95
C MET A 113 -1.65 -22.72 -2.88
N GLY A 114 -1.71 -24.06 -2.85
CA GLY A 114 -2.95 -24.82 -2.65
C GLY A 114 -3.61 -24.57 -1.30
N SER A 115 -2.82 -24.64 -0.23
CA SER A 115 -3.30 -24.31 1.12
C SER A 115 -3.79 -22.86 1.19
N PHE A 116 -3.02 -21.94 0.63
CA PHE A 116 -3.35 -20.53 0.64
C PHE A 116 -4.65 -20.20 -0.10
N LEU A 117 -4.83 -20.64 -1.36
CA LEU A 117 -6.06 -20.38 -2.11
C LEU A 117 -7.29 -21.01 -1.45
N SER A 118 -7.14 -22.16 -0.77
CA SER A 118 -8.23 -22.77 -0.01
C SER A 118 -8.69 -21.91 1.18
N LYS A 119 -7.77 -21.14 1.78
CA LYS A 119 -8.05 -20.20 2.88
C LYS A 119 -8.69 -18.89 2.40
N LEU A 120 -8.53 -18.52 1.13
CA LEU A 120 -9.17 -17.33 0.55
C LEU A 120 -10.61 -17.56 0.12
N THR A 121 -11.00 -18.83 -0.09
CA THR A 121 -12.33 -19.20 -0.58
C THR A 121 -13.29 -19.26 0.61
N PRO A 122 -14.39 -18.47 0.63
CA PRO A 122 -15.37 -18.55 1.70
C PRO A 122 -15.96 -19.96 1.80
N THR A 123 -15.95 -20.58 2.97
CA THR A 123 -16.71 -21.83 3.15
C THR A 123 -18.20 -21.49 3.24
N ALA A 124 -19.07 -22.34 2.69
CA ALA A 124 -20.52 -22.11 2.63
C ALA A 124 -21.20 -21.94 4.01
N GLN A 125 -20.48 -22.11 5.12
CA GLN A 125 -20.94 -22.00 6.50
C GLN A 125 -20.49 -20.73 7.22
N GLU A 126 -19.64 -19.89 6.63
CA GLU A 126 -19.05 -18.68 7.25
C GLU A 126 -19.77 -17.36 6.88
N SER A 127 -21.02 -17.42 6.42
CA SER A 127 -21.67 -16.27 5.75
C SER A 127 -22.01 -15.05 6.61
N THR A 128 -21.64 -14.99 7.90
CA THR A 128 -21.94 -13.81 8.76
C THR A 128 -20.88 -13.45 9.81
N ALA A 129 -19.80 -14.22 9.97
CA ALA A 129 -18.76 -13.95 10.98
C ALA A 129 -17.44 -13.60 10.28
N MET A 130 -16.71 -12.60 10.80
CA MET A 130 -15.35 -12.33 10.37
C MET A 130 -14.48 -13.57 10.61
N PRO A 131 -13.59 -13.94 9.68
CA PRO A 131 -12.70 -15.07 9.87
C PRO A 131 -11.74 -14.81 11.04
N ASP A 132 -11.35 -15.87 11.75
CA ASP A 132 -10.42 -15.80 12.88
C ASP A 132 -9.02 -15.28 12.45
N GLU A 133 -8.64 -15.56 11.20
CA GLU A 133 -7.38 -15.12 10.61
C GLU A 133 -7.60 -14.76 9.13
N VAL A 134 -6.98 -13.67 8.70
CA VAL A 134 -6.98 -13.19 7.33
C VAL A 134 -5.61 -13.42 6.71
N TYR A 135 -5.60 -14.01 5.52
CA TYR A 135 -4.40 -14.37 4.78
C TYR A 135 -4.24 -13.47 3.56
N TYR A 136 -3.04 -12.92 3.37
CA TYR A 136 -2.73 -12.02 2.26
C TYR A 136 -1.31 -12.25 1.76
N LEU A 137 -1.16 -12.56 0.47
CA LEU A 137 0.15 -12.60 -0.18
C LEU A 137 0.48 -11.17 -0.59
N GLN A 138 1.32 -10.53 0.20
CA GLN A 138 1.62 -9.10 0.11
C GLN A 138 3.08 -8.74 0.40
N SER A 139 4.01 -9.69 0.23
CA SER A 139 5.42 -9.39 0.43
C SER A 139 5.89 -8.36 -0.60
N GLN A 140 6.34 -7.19 -0.10
CA GLN A 140 6.69 -6.01 -0.90
C GLN A 140 8.19 -5.91 -1.20
N ASN A 141 8.88 -7.05 -1.21
CA ASN A 141 10.34 -7.15 -1.29
C ASN A 141 10.83 -7.58 -2.69
N GLY A 142 10.03 -7.32 -3.73
CA GLY A 142 10.27 -7.84 -5.07
C GLY A 142 10.07 -9.35 -5.12
N ASN A 143 8.99 -9.85 -4.52
CA ASN A 143 8.75 -11.27 -4.34
C ASN A 143 8.75 -12.06 -5.68
N LEU A 144 8.42 -11.38 -6.80
CA LEU A 144 8.50 -11.92 -8.14
C LEU A 144 9.83 -11.55 -8.82
N TYR A 145 10.22 -10.29 -8.85
CA TYR A 145 11.55 -9.85 -9.29
C TYR A 145 12.11 -8.87 -8.26
N SER A 146 13.25 -9.20 -7.67
CA SER A 146 13.89 -8.41 -6.61
C SER A 146 14.94 -7.46 -7.18
N ASN A 147 15.42 -6.49 -6.39
CA ASN A 147 16.51 -5.63 -6.83
C ASN A 147 17.77 -6.44 -7.23
N SER A 148 18.03 -7.55 -6.52
CA SER A 148 19.10 -8.51 -6.84
C SER A 148 18.99 -9.11 -8.25
N PHE A 149 17.78 -9.24 -8.81
CA PHE A 149 17.56 -9.67 -10.20
C PHE A 149 18.07 -8.62 -11.20
N PHE A 150 17.74 -7.35 -10.95
CA PHE A 150 18.09 -6.24 -11.84
C PHE A 150 19.56 -5.84 -11.76
N ASP A 151 20.18 -5.99 -10.58
CA ASP A 151 21.62 -5.81 -10.38
C ASP A 151 22.47 -6.99 -10.91
N HIS A 152 21.85 -7.99 -11.52
CA HIS A 152 22.50 -9.21 -12.03
C HIS A 152 23.34 -9.93 -10.96
N SER A 153 22.86 -9.95 -9.73
CA SER A 153 23.50 -10.74 -8.67
C SER A 153 23.17 -12.22 -8.82
N ASP A 154 24.14 -13.09 -8.56
CA ASP A 154 23.99 -14.55 -8.67
C ASP A 154 23.03 -15.16 -7.62
N GLU A 155 22.48 -14.35 -6.71
CA GLU A 155 21.70 -14.80 -5.55
C GLU A 155 20.18 -14.57 -5.68
N ASP A 156 19.68 -14.07 -6.81
CA ASP A 156 18.23 -13.85 -6.97
C ASP A 156 17.45 -15.17 -6.93
N THR A 157 16.63 -15.32 -5.89
CA THR A 157 15.75 -16.47 -5.69
C THR A 157 14.34 -16.00 -5.40
N SER A 158 13.41 -16.29 -6.32
CA SER A 158 11.99 -16.01 -6.13
C SER A 158 11.21 -17.27 -5.75
N GLU A 159 10.33 -17.14 -4.75
CA GLU A 159 9.34 -18.17 -4.42
C GLU A 159 8.40 -18.44 -5.61
N PHE A 160 8.22 -17.44 -6.49
CA PHE A 160 7.33 -17.43 -7.66
C PHE A 160 8.05 -17.60 -9.01
N GLU A 161 9.28 -18.14 -9.00
CA GLU A 161 10.08 -18.39 -10.22
C GLU A 161 9.29 -19.06 -11.36
N SER A 162 8.40 -20.02 -11.04
CA SER A 162 7.61 -20.73 -12.06
C SER A 162 6.50 -19.88 -12.72
N LEU A 163 6.17 -18.72 -12.14
CA LEU A 163 5.20 -17.76 -12.67
C LEU A 163 5.85 -16.60 -13.44
N ARG A 164 7.17 -16.36 -13.27
CA ARG A 164 7.93 -15.32 -13.98
C ARG A 164 7.72 -15.32 -15.50
N PRO A 165 7.66 -16.46 -16.22
CA PRO A 165 7.45 -16.43 -17.68
C PRO A 165 6.12 -15.78 -18.14
N ASP A 166 5.18 -15.55 -17.23
CA ASP A 166 3.89 -14.90 -17.52
C ASP A 166 3.85 -13.40 -17.18
N VAL A 167 4.93 -12.86 -16.62
CA VAL A 167 5.03 -11.49 -16.12
C VAL A 167 6.29 -10.84 -16.67
N PRO A 168 6.21 -9.67 -17.31
CA PRO A 168 7.42 -8.98 -17.72
C PRO A 168 8.18 -8.47 -16.50
N SER A 169 9.51 -8.61 -16.50
CA SER A 169 10.37 -8.07 -15.43
C SER A 169 10.34 -6.53 -15.39
N ASP A 170 10.06 -5.88 -16.52
CA ASP A 170 9.98 -4.43 -16.62
C ASP A 170 8.88 -3.99 -17.61
N ILE A 171 8.55 -2.70 -17.61
CA ILE A 171 7.56 -2.13 -18.52
C ILE A 171 8.27 -1.17 -19.46
N SER A 172 8.48 -1.57 -20.72
CA SER A 172 9.27 -0.83 -21.71
C SER A 172 9.05 0.70 -21.74
N TRP A 173 7.81 1.16 -21.87
CA TRP A 173 7.50 2.60 -21.91
C TRP A 173 7.77 3.32 -20.59
N CYS A 174 7.69 2.62 -19.46
CA CYS A 174 7.99 3.16 -18.14
C CYS A 174 9.51 3.21 -17.91
N SER A 175 10.18 2.10 -18.17
CA SER A 175 11.63 1.95 -18.03
C SER A 175 12.38 2.92 -18.93
N GLU A 176 11.94 3.10 -20.19
CA GLU A 176 12.53 4.08 -21.12
C GLU A 176 12.26 5.52 -20.68
N ALA A 177 11.08 5.83 -20.11
CA ALA A 177 10.76 7.17 -19.63
C ALA A 177 11.57 7.57 -18.40
N PHE A 178 11.84 6.62 -17.50
CA PHE A 178 12.62 6.83 -16.28
C PHE A 178 14.12 6.55 -16.44
N ASP A 179 14.54 6.05 -17.59
CA ASP A 179 15.90 5.62 -17.90
C ASP A 179 16.46 4.64 -16.85
N ARG A 180 15.62 3.70 -16.40
CA ARG A 180 15.98 2.69 -15.39
C ARG A 180 15.04 1.49 -15.43
N ALA A 181 15.50 0.36 -14.90
CA ALA A 181 14.65 -0.78 -14.58
C ALA A 181 13.87 -0.53 -13.28
N PRO A 182 12.78 -1.27 -13.00
CA PRO A 182 12.17 -1.27 -11.68
C PRO A 182 13.13 -1.86 -10.64
N ASP A 183 12.98 -1.46 -9.38
CA ASP A 183 13.70 -2.00 -8.23
C ASP A 183 13.05 -3.31 -7.73
N ALA A 184 11.73 -3.41 -7.92
CA ALA A 184 10.95 -4.54 -7.45
C ALA A 184 9.71 -4.76 -8.32
N VAL A 185 9.35 -6.03 -8.50
CA VAL A 185 8.07 -6.46 -9.04
C VAL A 185 7.42 -7.38 -8.03
N ASN A 186 6.21 -7.03 -7.58
CA ASN A 186 5.50 -7.78 -6.56
C ASN A 186 4.21 -8.41 -7.11
N LEU A 187 3.98 -9.64 -6.67
CA LEU A 187 2.72 -10.36 -6.77
C LEU A 187 1.90 -10.12 -5.52
N TRP A 188 0.61 -9.83 -5.73
CA TRP A 188 -0.39 -9.66 -4.69
C TRP A 188 -1.54 -10.63 -4.90
N ILE A 189 -1.92 -11.38 -3.86
CA ILE A 189 -3.10 -12.23 -3.88
C ILE A 189 -3.80 -12.14 -2.53
N GLY A 190 -5.09 -11.79 -2.50
CA GLY A 190 -5.89 -11.73 -1.27
C GLY A 190 -7.38 -11.75 -1.57
N ASN A 191 -8.21 -11.52 -0.55
CA ASN A 191 -9.66 -11.42 -0.69
C ASN A 191 -10.19 -10.17 0.03
N SER A 192 -11.52 -10.04 0.12
CA SER A 192 -12.19 -8.82 0.58
C SER A 192 -11.94 -8.46 2.04
N THR A 193 -11.36 -9.38 2.83
CA THR A 193 -11.01 -9.12 4.22
C THR A 193 -9.61 -8.56 4.37
N SER A 194 -8.74 -8.62 3.35
CA SER A 194 -7.40 -8.00 3.42
C SER A 194 -7.45 -6.53 3.00
N VAL A 195 -6.92 -5.66 3.86
CA VAL A 195 -6.92 -4.20 3.69
C VAL A 195 -5.51 -3.68 3.90
N THR A 196 -5.08 -2.76 3.04
CA THR A 196 -3.85 -1.99 3.21
C THR A 196 -4.21 -0.59 3.72
N SER A 197 -3.75 -0.26 4.92
CA SER A 197 -4.03 1.02 5.59
C SER A 197 -3.41 2.23 4.85
N ILE A 198 -3.80 3.46 5.23
CA ILE A 198 -3.31 4.67 4.55
C ILE A 198 -1.79 4.78 4.72
N HIS A 199 -1.08 4.82 3.59
CA HIS A 199 0.36 5.04 3.55
C HIS A 199 0.79 5.69 2.25
N SER A 200 2.08 6.01 2.14
CA SER A 200 2.68 6.60 0.96
C SER A 200 4.06 5.98 0.73
N ASP A 201 4.29 5.51 -0.48
CA ASP A 201 5.53 4.85 -0.89
C ASP A 201 6.54 5.83 -1.50
N PRO A 202 7.85 5.55 -1.37
CA PRO A 202 8.91 6.28 -2.05
C PRO A 202 9.12 5.81 -3.50
N TYR A 203 8.10 5.24 -4.16
CA TYR A 203 8.20 4.65 -5.49
C TYR A 203 7.20 5.24 -6.48
N GLU A 204 7.60 5.29 -7.75
CA GLU A 204 6.67 5.39 -8.87
C GLU A 204 6.08 4.00 -9.12
N ASN A 205 4.77 3.85 -8.91
CA ASN A 205 4.13 2.54 -8.84
C ASN A 205 3.22 2.31 -10.07
N ILE A 206 3.53 1.27 -10.85
CA ILE A 206 2.65 0.80 -11.92
C ILE A 206 1.89 -0.43 -11.41
N TYR A 207 0.61 -0.28 -11.11
CA TYR A 207 -0.20 -1.30 -10.45
C TYR A 207 -1.25 -1.89 -11.40
N THR A 208 -1.16 -3.17 -11.73
CA THR A 208 -2.05 -3.85 -12.68
C THR A 208 -2.87 -4.95 -12.02
N VAL A 209 -4.19 -4.90 -12.17
CA VAL A 209 -5.07 -5.97 -11.68
C VAL A 209 -5.16 -7.09 -12.71
N ILE A 210 -4.85 -8.32 -12.29
CA ILE A 210 -4.86 -9.51 -13.14
C ILE A 210 -6.19 -10.26 -13.05
N ARG A 211 -6.77 -10.31 -11.85
CA ARG A 211 -8.05 -10.96 -11.57
C ARG A 211 -8.75 -10.27 -10.41
N GLY A 212 -10.08 -10.18 -10.46
CA GLY A 212 -10.86 -9.52 -9.42
C GLY A 212 -10.87 -8.00 -9.59
N ALA A 213 -10.92 -7.28 -8.47
CA ALA A 213 -10.92 -5.82 -8.47
C ALA A 213 -10.23 -5.25 -7.22
N LYS A 214 -9.58 -4.10 -7.39
CA LYS A 214 -8.96 -3.30 -6.32
C LYS A 214 -9.67 -1.96 -6.21
N HIS A 215 -9.90 -1.51 -4.99
CA HIS A 215 -10.53 -0.22 -4.68
C HIS A 215 -9.52 0.63 -3.92
N PHE A 216 -9.10 1.73 -4.54
CA PHE A 216 -8.16 2.67 -3.96
C PHE A 216 -8.89 3.93 -3.51
N THR A 217 -8.62 4.34 -2.28
CA THR A 217 -8.85 5.71 -1.82
C THR A 217 -7.51 6.42 -1.89
N LEU A 218 -7.38 7.38 -2.81
CA LEU A 218 -6.15 8.12 -3.06
C LEU A 218 -6.27 9.54 -2.50
N LEU A 219 -5.21 10.01 -1.86
CA LEU A 219 -5.08 11.37 -1.36
C LEU A 219 -3.77 11.95 -1.94
N PRO A 220 -3.80 13.12 -2.61
CA PRO A 220 -2.57 13.71 -3.15
C PRO A 220 -1.58 13.98 -2.01
N PRO A 221 -0.27 14.09 -2.32
CA PRO A 221 0.74 14.41 -1.30
C PRO A 221 0.38 15.66 -0.47
N THR A 222 -0.32 16.62 -1.10
CA THR A 222 -0.79 17.85 -0.46
C THR A 222 -1.84 17.65 0.62
N GLU A 223 -2.54 16.50 0.66
CA GLU A 223 -3.47 16.12 1.74
C GLU A 223 -2.76 15.41 2.91
N GLY A 224 -1.42 15.30 2.90
CA GLY A 224 -0.64 14.70 3.99
C GLY A 224 -0.87 15.34 5.37
N TRP A 225 -1.40 16.57 5.42
CA TRP A 225 -1.77 17.24 6.67
C TRP A 225 -2.93 16.55 7.40
N CYS A 226 -3.84 15.89 6.67
CA CYS A 226 -5.02 15.25 7.25
C CYS A 226 -4.83 13.77 7.58
N THR A 227 -3.72 13.14 7.16
CA THR A 227 -3.46 11.72 7.40
C THR A 227 -3.03 11.42 8.84
N GLN A 228 -2.83 12.46 9.65
CA GLN A 228 -2.36 12.36 11.03
C GLN A 228 -1.10 11.51 11.16
N GLU A 229 -0.18 11.63 10.20
CA GLU A 229 1.05 10.85 10.22
C GLU A 229 1.87 11.09 11.49
N ARG A 230 2.28 10.00 12.16
CA ARG A 230 3.04 10.00 13.43
C ARG A 230 4.07 8.88 13.47
N SER A 231 4.98 8.96 14.45
CA SER A 231 6.01 7.94 14.70
C SER A 231 5.53 6.93 15.76
N TYR A 232 5.48 5.64 15.40
CA TYR A 232 4.98 4.57 16.25
C TYR A 232 6.07 3.56 16.61
N PRO A 233 6.09 3.02 17.85
CA PRO A 233 6.91 1.86 18.16
C PRO A 233 6.49 0.67 17.29
N HIS A 234 7.47 -0.16 16.93
CA HIS A 234 7.26 -1.33 16.09
C HIS A 234 6.78 -2.54 16.89
N ALA A 235 5.80 -3.27 16.36
CA ALA A 235 5.34 -4.56 16.88
C ALA A 235 5.06 -5.52 15.72
N ARG A 236 4.99 -6.82 16.03
CA ARG A 236 4.65 -7.85 15.04
C ARG A 236 3.66 -8.84 15.63
N TYR A 237 2.72 -9.30 14.82
CA TYR A 237 1.91 -10.45 15.19
C TYR A 237 2.74 -11.73 15.24
N THR A 238 2.65 -12.46 16.35
CA THR A 238 3.32 -13.75 16.53
C THR A 238 2.32 -14.83 16.92
N ARG A 239 2.62 -16.07 16.55
CA ARG A 239 1.88 -17.24 16.98
C ARG A 239 2.49 -17.77 18.29
N PRO A 240 1.77 -17.73 19.42
CA PRO A 240 2.31 -18.20 20.70
C PRO A 240 2.48 -19.72 20.71
N THR A 241 3.46 -20.22 21.47
CA THR A 241 3.72 -21.67 21.61
C THR A 241 2.54 -22.41 22.27
N SER A 242 1.76 -21.72 23.10
CA SER A 242 0.57 -22.25 23.76
C SER A 242 -0.55 -21.22 23.72
N GLY A 243 -1.67 -21.56 23.11
CA GLY A 243 -2.86 -20.72 22.99
C GLY A 243 -3.33 -20.57 21.54
N PRO A 244 -4.61 -20.23 21.31
CA PRO A 244 -5.12 -19.97 19.97
C PRO A 244 -4.79 -18.55 19.50
N GLY A 245 -4.72 -18.37 18.18
CA GLY A 245 -4.67 -17.05 17.52
C GLY A 245 -3.30 -16.36 17.51
N LEU A 246 -3.28 -15.16 16.93
CA LEU A 246 -2.10 -14.29 16.85
C LEU A 246 -2.10 -13.28 18.01
N VAL A 247 -0.92 -13.00 18.55
CA VAL A 247 -0.72 -11.98 19.60
C VAL A 247 0.22 -10.89 19.09
N LEU A 248 -0.13 -9.63 19.37
CA LEU A 248 0.74 -8.51 19.03
C LEU A 248 1.92 -8.47 20.00
N THR A 249 3.13 -8.59 19.48
CA THR A 249 4.37 -8.62 20.28
C THR A 249 5.20 -7.37 19.98
N PRO A 250 5.33 -6.43 20.94
CA PRO A 250 6.21 -5.29 20.79
C PRO A 250 7.64 -5.73 20.50
N SER A 251 8.31 -5.01 19.59
CA SER A 251 9.71 -5.26 19.27
C SER A 251 10.64 -4.66 20.32
N SER A 252 11.94 -4.94 20.18
CA SER A 252 12.95 -4.39 21.10
C SER A 252 12.90 -2.86 21.08
N ALA A 253 13.20 -2.21 22.22
CA ALA A 253 13.24 -0.75 22.32
C ALA A 253 14.29 -0.07 21.40
N ASN A 254 15.23 -0.84 20.84
CA ASN A 254 16.22 -0.36 19.88
C ASN A 254 15.72 -0.42 18.43
N THR A 255 14.55 -1.01 18.19
CA THR A 255 13.93 -1.06 16.87
C THR A 255 13.47 0.35 16.51
N PRO A 256 13.87 0.91 15.35
CA PRO A 256 13.43 2.23 14.94
C PRO A 256 11.91 2.32 14.92
N HIS A 257 11.40 3.49 15.31
CA HIS A 257 9.98 3.76 15.16
C HIS A 257 9.63 3.90 13.67
N VAL A 258 8.41 3.52 13.34
CA VAL A 258 7.87 3.58 11.98
C VAL A 258 6.92 4.75 11.88
N ARG A 259 7.12 5.59 10.87
CA ARG A 259 6.22 6.70 10.60
C ARG A 259 5.05 6.21 9.74
N TRP A 260 3.82 6.39 10.22
CA TRP A 260 2.62 5.86 9.58
C TRP A 260 1.39 6.75 9.81
N SER A 261 0.35 6.62 8.99
CA SER A 261 -0.93 7.32 9.19
C SER A 261 -1.64 6.78 10.43
N SER A 262 -2.20 7.68 11.27
CA SER A 262 -3.11 7.26 12.35
C SER A 262 -4.48 6.83 11.85
N ILE A 263 -4.84 7.15 10.61
CA ILE A 263 -6.14 6.80 10.04
C ILE A 263 -6.04 5.41 9.44
N THR A 264 -6.68 4.46 10.11
CA THR A 264 -6.70 3.04 9.70
C THR A 264 -7.64 2.79 8.53
N ASP A 265 -8.82 3.43 8.51
CA ASP A 265 -9.81 3.32 7.44
C ASP A 265 -10.45 4.70 7.16
N PRO A 266 -10.24 5.28 5.96
CA PRO A 266 -10.81 6.57 5.56
C PRO A 266 -12.34 6.54 5.35
N HIS A 267 -12.97 5.36 5.31
CA HIS A 267 -14.41 5.21 5.12
C HIS A 267 -15.20 5.18 6.43
N LEU A 268 -14.52 5.09 7.58
CA LEU A 268 -15.18 5.22 8.87
C LEU A 268 -15.66 6.66 9.09
N PRO A 269 -16.80 6.88 9.77
CA PRO A 269 -17.29 8.23 10.06
C PRO A 269 -16.26 9.07 10.81
N ASN A 270 -16.14 10.34 10.42
CA ASN A 270 -15.30 11.35 11.08
C ASN A 270 -13.77 11.04 11.12
N THR A 271 -13.26 10.14 10.27
CA THR A 271 -11.81 9.88 10.20
C THR A 271 -11.06 10.89 9.33
N LEU A 272 -11.60 11.21 8.15
CA LEU A 272 -11.11 12.31 7.31
C LEU A 272 -11.87 13.61 7.64
N PRO A 273 -11.17 14.75 7.73
CA PRO A 273 -11.83 16.03 7.94
C PRO A 273 -12.65 16.44 6.70
N PRO A 274 -13.66 17.31 6.85
CA PRO A 274 -14.51 17.76 5.74
C PRO A 274 -13.75 18.44 4.59
N ASP A 275 -12.59 19.03 4.89
CA ASP A 275 -11.74 19.72 3.92
C ASP A 275 -10.80 18.79 3.15
N ALA A 276 -10.82 17.48 3.40
CA ALA A 276 -10.06 16.50 2.65
C ALA A 276 -10.81 16.06 1.38
N HIS A 277 -10.07 15.85 0.29
CA HIS A 277 -10.61 15.52 -1.03
C HIS A 277 -10.07 14.17 -1.54
N PRO A 278 -10.52 13.04 -0.97
CA PRO A 278 -10.10 11.72 -1.46
C PRO A 278 -10.61 11.46 -2.87
N LEU A 279 -9.80 10.77 -3.68
CA LEU A 279 -10.17 10.23 -4.99
C LEU A 279 -10.44 8.73 -4.86
N GLU A 280 -11.60 8.29 -5.33
CA GLU A 280 -11.98 6.89 -5.33
C GLU A 280 -11.73 6.26 -6.71
N VAL A 281 -10.89 5.24 -6.77
CA VAL A 281 -10.54 4.51 -7.99
C VAL A 281 -10.89 3.04 -7.82
N THR A 282 -11.61 2.48 -8.77
CA THR A 282 -11.75 1.01 -8.88
C THR A 282 -11.04 0.53 -10.13
N LEU A 283 -10.12 -0.41 -9.94
CA LEU A 283 -9.42 -1.12 -11.01
C LEU A 283 -10.02 -2.52 -11.14
N HIS A 284 -10.41 -2.89 -12.35
CA HIS A 284 -10.83 -4.24 -12.70
C HIS A 284 -9.69 -5.00 -13.39
N ALA A 285 -9.86 -6.31 -13.57
CA ALA A 285 -8.91 -7.13 -14.32
C ALA A 285 -8.59 -6.52 -15.70
N GLY A 286 -7.31 -6.30 -15.98
CA GLY A 286 -6.80 -5.63 -17.19
C GLY A 286 -6.54 -4.13 -17.02
N ASP A 287 -6.99 -3.52 -15.93
CA ASP A 287 -6.70 -2.12 -15.64
C ASP A 287 -5.34 -1.96 -14.97
N THR A 288 -4.62 -0.92 -15.40
CA THR A 288 -3.37 -0.47 -14.79
C THR A 288 -3.54 0.92 -14.21
N LEU A 289 -3.02 1.16 -13.01
CA LEU A 289 -2.90 2.47 -12.39
C LEU A 289 -1.43 2.87 -12.35
N TYR A 290 -1.11 4.01 -12.94
CA TYR A 290 0.08 4.74 -12.52
C TYR A 290 -0.27 5.49 -11.23
N LEU A 291 0.36 5.11 -10.13
CA LEU A 291 0.27 5.77 -8.83
C LEU A 291 1.61 6.47 -8.55
N PRO A 292 1.65 7.81 -8.66
CA PRO A 292 2.90 8.55 -8.51
C PRO A 292 3.46 8.47 -7.09
N VAL A 293 4.77 8.63 -6.98
CA VAL A 293 5.45 8.74 -5.67
C VAL A 293 4.77 9.78 -4.78
N GLY A 294 4.67 9.47 -3.49
CA GLY A 294 4.17 10.42 -2.50
C GLY A 294 2.66 10.50 -2.36
N TRP A 295 1.90 9.88 -3.28
CA TRP A 295 0.46 9.76 -3.14
C TRP A 295 0.11 8.85 -1.97
N TRP A 296 -0.74 9.36 -1.09
CA TRP A 296 -1.30 8.60 0.00
C TRP A 296 -2.40 7.70 -0.54
N HIS A 297 -2.43 6.46 -0.08
CA HIS A 297 -3.39 5.50 -0.60
C HIS A 297 -3.80 4.47 0.46
N HIS A 298 -5.08 4.14 0.44
CA HIS A 298 -5.70 3.03 1.17
C HIS A 298 -6.30 2.08 0.15
N VAL A 299 -6.09 0.77 0.34
CA VAL A 299 -6.42 -0.23 -0.69
C VAL A 299 -7.28 -1.33 -0.09
N ARG A 300 -8.46 -1.51 -0.69
CA ARG A 300 -9.34 -2.65 -0.48
C ARG A 300 -9.38 -3.50 -1.76
N GLN A 301 -9.93 -4.69 -1.66
CA GLN A 301 -10.16 -5.56 -2.80
C GLN A 301 -11.51 -6.26 -2.69
N SER A 302 -12.01 -6.76 -3.82
CA SER A 302 -13.23 -7.58 -3.87
C SER A 302 -12.92 -9.02 -3.42
N ASP A 303 -13.55 -10.04 -3.99
CA ASP A 303 -13.24 -11.47 -3.78
C ASP A 303 -11.76 -11.80 -4.07
N THR A 304 -11.42 -13.08 -4.26
CA THR A 304 -10.05 -13.51 -4.58
C THR A 304 -9.45 -12.72 -5.76
N THR A 305 -8.60 -11.76 -5.42
CA THR A 305 -8.04 -10.75 -6.31
C THR A 305 -6.55 -11.01 -6.48
N ILE A 306 -6.07 -10.92 -7.71
CA ILE A 306 -4.66 -11.04 -8.06
C ILE A 306 -4.23 -9.75 -8.75
N ALA A 307 -3.12 -9.18 -8.30
CA ALA A 307 -2.52 -8.01 -8.91
C ALA A 307 -1.00 -8.13 -8.98
N LEU A 308 -0.41 -7.33 -9.86
CA LEU A 308 1.02 -7.16 -10.03
C LEU A 308 1.34 -5.68 -9.89
N ASN A 309 2.51 -5.37 -9.35
CA ASN A 309 3.01 -4.01 -9.43
C ASN A 309 4.50 -3.96 -9.71
N TRP A 310 4.92 -2.90 -10.41
CA TRP A 310 6.31 -2.58 -10.68
C TRP A 310 6.64 -1.29 -9.95
N TRP A 311 7.66 -1.33 -9.09
CA TRP A 311 8.16 -0.18 -8.35
C TRP A 311 9.45 0.32 -8.98
N TYR A 312 9.46 1.59 -9.33
CA TYR A 312 10.63 2.32 -9.81
C TYR A 312 11.01 3.33 -8.72
N ASP A 313 12.28 3.36 -8.30
CA ASP A 313 12.72 4.32 -7.26
C ASP A 313 12.41 5.76 -7.67
N ALA A 314 11.98 6.57 -6.70
CA ALA A 314 11.67 7.95 -6.99
C ALA A 314 12.92 8.82 -7.17
N GLU A 315 12.82 9.84 -8.02
CA GLU A 315 13.88 10.84 -8.16
C GLU A 315 13.79 11.88 -7.03
N PHE A 316 14.61 11.72 -6.00
CA PHE A 316 14.61 12.62 -4.83
C PHE A 316 15.59 13.80 -4.92
N ARG A 317 16.41 13.92 -5.97
CA ARG A 317 17.27 15.09 -6.17
C ARG A 317 16.43 16.35 -6.44
N GLY A 318 17.07 17.50 -6.31
CA GLY A 318 16.42 18.80 -6.56
C GLY A 318 15.38 19.13 -5.48
N MET A 319 14.19 19.59 -5.91
CA MET A 319 13.15 20.06 -4.99
C MET A 319 12.19 18.95 -4.52
N ASN A 320 12.22 17.76 -5.12
CA ASN A 320 11.24 16.70 -4.89
C ASN A 320 11.19 16.26 -3.42
N TRP A 321 12.34 15.87 -2.85
CA TRP A 321 12.41 15.46 -1.45
C TRP A 321 11.98 16.58 -0.48
N VAL A 322 12.42 17.82 -0.75
CA VAL A 322 12.13 18.96 0.12
C VAL A 322 10.62 19.23 0.18
N TRP A 323 9.96 19.23 -0.97
CA TRP A 323 8.50 19.38 -1.03
C TRP A 323 7.77 18.21 -0.40
N MET A 324 8.15 16.97 -0.74
CA MET A 324 7.54 15.78 -0.16
C MET A 324 7.63 15.80 1.37
N ASN A 325 8.80 16.11 1.92
CA ASN A 325 8.98 16.18 3.37
C ASN A 325 8.24 17.38 3.99
N MET A 326 8.08 18.51 3.28
CA MET A 326 7.27 19.64 3.75
C MET A 326 5.79 19.28 3.87
N LEU A 327 5.26 18.53 2.90
CA LEU A 327 3.84 18.16 2.81
C LEU A 327 3.44 17.03 3.76
N ARG A 328 4.41 16.25 4.26
CA ARG A 328 4.17 15.24 5.30
C ARG A 328 3.74 15.87 6.63
N GLY A 329 3.00 15.08 7.40
CA GLY A 329 2.25 15.51 8.59
C GLY A 329 3.06 16.20 9.69
N LEU A 330 2.34 16.80 10.63
CA LEU A 330 2.89 17.62 11.72
C LEU A 330 3.25 16.84 12.99
N GLY A 331 2.86 15.57 13.09
CA GLY A 331 3.06 14.75 14.29
C GLY A 331 4.51 14.28 14.44
N THR A 332 5.11 14.49 15.62
CA THR A 332 6.43 13.93 15.93
C THR A 332 6.32 12.52 16.48
N ASP A 333 5.35 12.28 17.37
CA ASP A 333 5.23 11.04 18.15
C ASP A 333 3.77 10.53 18.23
N ALA A 334 3.61 9.24 18.54
CA ALA A 334 2.32 8.61 18.82
C ALA A 334 1.60 9.31 20.00
N PRO A 335 0.25 9.44 19.97
CA PRO A 335 -0.48 10.03 21.09
C PRO A 335 -0.34 9.16 22.34
N ALA A 336 -0.18 9.79 23.51
CA ALA A 336 -0.17 9.07 24.78
C ALA A 336 -1.57 8.54 25.11
N GLN A 337 -1.66 7.54 25.99
CA GLN A 337 -2.94 7.00 26.44
C GLN A 337 -3.88 8.11 26.93
N GLY A 338 -5.05 8.23 26.28
CA GLY A 338 -6.09 9.21 26.62
C GLY A 338 -6.06 10.53 25.85
N GLU A 339 -5.02 10.81 25.04
CA GLU A 339 -4.94 12.04 24.21
C GLU A 339 -5.63 11.90 22.85
N GLU A 340 -6.19 10.72 22.57
CA GLU A 340 -6.87 10.40 21.31
C GLU A 340 -8.18 11.17 21.10
N GLY A 341 -8.70 11.82 22.16
CA GLY A 341 -10.01 12.47 22.17
C GLY A 341 -10.03 14.01 22.16
N GLU A 342 -8.91 14.72 22.28
CA GLU A 342 -8.98 16.18 22.53
C GLU A 342 -9.17 17.07 21.28
N LYS A 343 -9.20 16.54 20.06
CA LYS A 343 -9.37 17.36 18.84
C LYS A 343 -10.73 17.25 18.14
N PHE A 344 -11.66 16.42 18.61
CA PHE A 344 -12.94 16.20 17.92
C PHE A 344 -14.20 16.51 18.74
N ASP A 345 -14.04 17.04 19.95
CA ASP A 345 -15.13 17.65 20.71
C ASP A 345 -14.83 19.15 20.89
N ASN A 346 -15.02 19.96 19.85
CA ASN A 346 -15.40 21.37 19.98
C ASN A 346 -15.86 21.95 18.63
N GLU A 347 -17.15 22.30 18.63
CA GLU A 347 -17.98 23.05 17.65
C GLU A 347 -18.80 22.26 16.61
#